data_AF-A0A1A9BSD3-F1
#
_entry.id   AF-A0A1A9BSD3-F1
#
_cell.length_a   1.000
_cell.length_b   1.000
_cell.length_c   1.000
_cell.angle_alpha   90.00
_cell.angle_beta   90.00
_cell.angle_gamma   90.00
#
_symmetry.space_group_name_H-M   'P 1'
#
loop_
_entity.id
_entity.type
_entity.pdbx_description
1 polymer ?
#
loop_
_entity_poly.entity_id
_entity_poly.type
_entity_poly.pdbx_seq_one_letter_code
_entity_poly.pdbx_strand_id
1 'polypeptide(L)'
;MTAGIPRGAGQNEQVRLEELRQREIARRLALRQARAQGRTVGEAPQFAEAASSPAPVLSPQKQPEPEPVMPQPVPDGFADREAWERARPFAEIMLPDALKAETGTLSAQKLARAAADAATRQDDPVKGVSLLLMAQDHGLDVLNGRLNDRARALLEDKPLPLLGEPGSMWQIYQDDRRLMETNLPAPRQRALLAKLPRPLLDDYIDEEWIGAVPDHDGTSRAAYFRARLDPASLTDEEMDLLAWPLERERREAGPGTEPGRDWPQDWSLLVRLQANDAKAIAEEWTDLLPPTQKLLDALREVRRTGEIPDDLVADERLWVLLERINPRVRSGSSKRFNGWIGVRALIRAVRQMHRALLRGDGETAEQRRKAALTMAARLRHHSQPVRWEAQNIHAYLRAGQEMTESLKLLEQDAEGRPPVRDQLGGGAVAMLRKNRSFLEDRPLGERDQPLNPYLVLGVPDGADDWKKAWRALRKELDDSGRVRINGAKDMIEKAEREQQEVPRFAVPVAPHRWKDPTGTSHRLELPPEPLQRLTAPPTDSDRAWSRTEAAREIITRATERLSLAAEDNAALEDPESSTL
;
A
#
# COMPACT_ATOMS: atom_id res chain seq x y z
N MET A 1 -41.31 -28.84 -15.08
CA MET A 1 -41.58 -28.14 -13.81
C MET A 1 -40.42 -27.21 -13.53
N THR A 2 -40.66 -25.92 -13.75
CA THR A 2 -39.72 -24.81 -13.61
C THR A 2 -39.73 -24.30 -12.17
N ALA A 3 -38.59 -24.33 -11.48
CA ALA A 3 -38.37 -23.60 -10.25
C ALA A 3 -37.28 -22.55 -10.50
N GLY A 4 -37.71 -21.30 -10.62
CA GLY A 4 -36.83 -20.14 -10.76
C GLY A 4 -36.24 -19.74 -9.41
N ILE A 5 -34.92 -19.54 -9.38
CA ILE A 5 -34.19 -19.00 -8.23
C ILE A 5 -34.09 -17.47 -8.42
N PRO A 6 -34.41 -16.66 -7.40
CA PRO A 6 -34.57 -15.22 -7.57
C PRO A 6 -33.20 -14.52 -7.70
N ARG A 7 -32.92 -13.99 -8.89
CA ARG A 7 -31.92 -12.92 -9.08
C ARG A 7 -32.50 -11.64 -8.47
N GLY A 8 -32.02 -11.21 -7.29
CA GLY A 8 -32.46 -9.93 -6.73
C GLY A 8 -31.95 -9.52 -5.35
N ALA A 9 -31.24 -10.37 -4.60
CA ALA A 9 -30.86 -10.03 -3.22
C ALA A 9 -29.75 -8.96 -3.12
N GLY A 10 -28.70 -9.04 -3.94
CA GLY A 10 -27.54 -8.14 -3.83
C GLY A 10 -27.76 -6.70 -4.34
N GLN A 11 -28.59 -6.52 -5.37
CA GLN A 11 -28.96 -5.18 -5.85
C GLN A 11 -29.93 -4.47 -4.90
N ASN A 12 -30.85 -5.21 -4.27
CA ASN A 12 -31.79 -4.63 -3.30
C ASN A 12 -31.12 -4.14 -2.02
N GLU A 13 -29.99 -4.72 -1.63
CA GLU A 13 -29.24 -4.29 -0.44
C GLU A 13 -28.41 -3.03 -0.71
N GLN A 14 -27.80 -2.92 -1.90
CA GLN A 14 -27.12 -1.69 -2.33
C GLN A 14 -28.11 -0.53 -2.53
N VAL A 15 -29.27 -0.77 -3.14
CA VAL A 15 -30.34 0.23 -3.27
C VAL A 15 -30.86 0.65 -1.88
N ARG A 16 -31.00 -0.29 -0.94
CA ARG A 16 -31.42 0.02 0.43
C ARG A 16 -30.38 0.85 1.20
N LEU A 17 -29.09 0.59 0.99
CA LEU A 17 -28.00 1.39 1.58
C LEU A 17 -27.93 2.80 0.97
N GLU A 18 -28.17 2.94 -0.33
CA GLU A 18 -28.27 4.25 -0.99
C GLU A 18 -29.52 5.03 -0.54
N GLU A 19 -30.66 4.36 -0.38
CA GLU A 19 -31.88 4.99 0.17
C GLU A 19 -31.67 5.46 1.61
N LEU A 20 -30.97 4.69 2.45
CA LEU A 20 -30.63 5.09 3.81
C LEU A 20 -29.66 6.28 3.82
N ARG A 21 -28.66 6.29 2.94
CA ARG A 21 -27.75 7.45 2.77
C ARG A 21 -28.50 8.69 2.30
N GLN A 22 -29.41 8.57 1.34
CA GLN A 22 -30.21 9.70 0.85
C GLN A 22 -31.18 10.23 1.93
N ARG A 23 -31.79 9.36 2.73
CA ARG A 23 -32.64 9.77 3.87
C ARG A 23 -31.85 10.50 4.95
N GLU A 24 -30.63 10.06 5.24
CA GLU A 24 -29.76 10.73 6.22
C GLU A 24 -29.27 12.08 5.70
N ILE A 25 -28.95 12.20 4.41
CA ILE A 25 -28.62 13.48 3.76
C ILE A 25 -29.82 14.44 3.82
N ALA A 26 -31.03 13.97 3.51
CA ALA A 26 -32.25 14.77 3.58
C ALA A 26 -32.55 15.22 5.03
N ARG A 27 -32.34 14.35 6.03
CA ARG A 27 -32.48 14.68 7.45
C ARG A 27 -31.51 15.78 7.88
N ARG A 28 -30.25 15.70 7.44
CA ARG A 28 -29.22 16.72 7.74
C ARG A 28 -29.52 18.05 7.05
N LEU A 29 -30.05 18.03 5.84
CA LEU A 29 -30.52 19.24 5.14
C LEU A 29 -31.73 19.87 5.85
N ALA A 30 -32.71 19.08 6.29
CA ALA A 30 -33.86 19.55 7.05
C ALA A 30 -33.47 20.17 8.40
N LEU A 31 -32.51 19.58 9.12
CA LEU A 31 -31.96 20.15 10.36
C LEU A 31 -31.21 21.47 10.12
N ARG A 32 -30.52 21.61 8.99
CA ARG A 32 -29.87 22.88 8.59
C ARG A 32 -30.91 23.94 8.23
N GLN A 33 -31.98 23.58 7.53
CA GLN A 33 -33.07 24.50 7.19
C GLN A 33 -33.87 24.94 8.43
N ALA A 34 -34.14 24.03 9.37
CA ALA A 34 -34.79 24.36 10.64
C ALA A 34 -33.94 25.33 11.49
N ARG A 35 -32.61 25.18 11.48
CA ARG A 35 -31.69 26.13 12.13
C ARG A 35 -31.58 27.47 11.40
N ALA A 36 -31.71 27.48 10.08
CA ALA A 36 -31.74 28.71 9.29
C ALA A 36 -33.07 29.48 9.45
N GLN A 37 -34.17 28.77 9.69
CA GLN A 37 -35.49 29.36 9.95
C GLN A 37 -35.68 29.81 11.41
N GLY A 38 -34.87 29.31 12.35
CA GLY A 38 -34.90 29.68 13.77
C GLY A 38 -34.26 31.03 14.15
N ARG A 39 -33.96 31.90 13.18
CA ARG A 39 -33.48 33.27 13.44
C ARG A 39 -34.33 34.28 12.66
N THR A 40 -35.43 34.74 13.26
CA THR A 40 -35.92 36.13 13.25
C THR A 40 -37.27 36.23 13.98
N VAL A 41 -37.47 37.40 14.62
CA VAL A 41 -38.70 37.91 15.30
C VAL A 41 -38.96 37.27 16.67
N GLY A 42 -39.11 37.98 17.77
CA GLY A 42 -39.31 39.41 18.02
C GLY A 42 -40.09 39.57 19.33
N GLU A 43 -39.79 40.65 20.04
CA GLU A 43 -40.71 41.39 20.91
C GLU A 43 -41.24 40.72 22.20
N ALA A 44 -40.85 41.36 23.30
CA ALA A 44 -41.61 41.37 24.54
C ALA A 44 -43.05 41.87 24.31
N PRO A 45 -43.95 41.55 25.24
CA PRO A 45 -44.69 42.65 25.83
C PRO A 45 -44.76 42.58 27.36
N GLN A 46 -44.63 43.77 27.93
CA GLN A 46 -45.13 44.15 29.24
C GLN A 46 -46.64 43.86 29.33
N PHE A 47 -47.11 43.44 30.50
CA PHE A 47 -48.45 43.78 30.99
C PHE A 47 -48.39 44.12 32.46
N ALA A 48 -48.93 45.29 32.76
CA ALA A 48 -49.10 45.87 34.07
C ALA A 48 -50.45 45.47 34.68
N GLU A 49 -50.46 45.40 36.02
CA GLU A 49 -51.44 46.01 36.92
C GLU A 49 -52.92 45.56 36.94
N ALA A 50 -53.32 44.96 38.08
CA ALA A 50 -54.54 45.25 38.85
C ALA A 50 -54.48 44.41 40.15
N ALA A 51 -54.21 44.97 41.33
CA ALA A 51 -55.11 45.73 42.21
C ALA A 51 -56.26 44.90 42.81
N SER A 52 -56.09 44.46 44.08
CA SER A 52 -57.15 44.51 45.12
C SER A 52 -56.61 44.13 46.51
N SER A 53 -56.27 45.15 47.28
CA SER A 53 -56.68 45.46 48.67
C SER A 53 -56.65 44.45 49.83
N PRO A 54 -56.52 44.95 51.10
CA PRO A 54 -55.72 44.33 52.15
C PRO A 54 -56.47 44.04 53.46
N ALA A 55 -55.83 43.31 54.39
CA ALA A 55 -55.96 43.42 55.86
C ALA A 55 -54.98 42.44 56.58
N PRO A 56 -54.68 42.60 57.87
CA PRO A 56 -54.18 43.81 58.52
C PRO A 56 -52.89 43.56 59.34
N VAL A 57 -52.13 44.63 59.47
CA VAL A 57 -51.32 45.09 60.61
C VAL A 57 -51.24 44.12 61.81
N LEU A 58 -50.03 43.58 62.04
CA LEU A 58 -49.52 43.30 63.38
C LEU A 58 -48.12 43.90 63.53
N SER A 59 -47.95 44.59 64.66
CA SER A 59 -46.84 45.47 65.01
C SER A 59 -45.49 44.74 65.15
N PRO A 60 -44.38 45.49 65.08
CA PRO A 60 -43.04 44.93 64.94
C PRO A 60 -42.53 44.37 66.27
N GLN A 61 -42.17 43.08 66.29
CA GLN A 61 -41.29 42.57 67.34
C GLN A 61 -39.89 43.12 67.11
N LYS A 62 -39.54 44.03 68.01
CA LYS A 62 -38.23 44.60 68.29
C LYS A 62 -37.15 43.50 68.21
N GLN A 63 -36.45 43.43 67.07
CA GLN A 63 -35.18 42.71 66.98
C GLN A 63 -34.19 43.41 67.94
N PRO A 64 -33.44 42.67 68.76
CA PRO A 64 -32.35 43.26 69.51
C PRO A 64 -31.30 43.81 68.55
N GLU A 65 -30.80 45.00 68.88
CA GLU A 65 -29.72 45.70 68.17
C GLU A 65 -28.54 44.73 67.93
N PRO A 66 -28.05 44.58 66.68
CA PRO A 66 -26.80 43.88 66.46
C PRO A 66 -25.69 44.69 67.11
N GLU A 67 -24.99 44.05 68.06
CA GLU A 67 -23.72 44.54 68.57
C GLU A 67 -22.81 44.92 67.39
N PRO A 68 -22.00 45.99 67.49
CA PRO A 68 -21.07 46.36 66.44
C PRO A 68 -20.04 45.24 66.27
N VAL A 69 -20.26 44.39 65.26
CA VAL A 69 -19.30 43.39 64.82
C VAL A 69 -18.08 44.16 64.35
N MET A 70 -17.04 44.18 65.18
CA MET A 70 -15.69 44.57 64.82
C MET A 70 -15.38 43.99 63.42
N PRO A 71 -14.97 44.81 62.44
CA PRO A 71 -14.68 44.31 61.11
C PRO A 71 -13.58 43.25 61.21
N GLN A 72 -13.94 42.00 60.95
CA GLN A 72 -12.96 40.93 60.83
C GLN A 72 -11.98 41.32 59.72
N PRO A 73 -10.66 41.17 59.94
CA PRO A 73 -9.66 41.57 58.96
C PRO A 73 -9.86 40.77 57.66
N VAL A 74 -9.94 41.48 56.53
CA VAL A 74 -9.92 40.87 55.19
C VAL A 74 -8.53 40.29 54.98
N PRO A 75 -8.38 39.00 54.64
CA PRO A 75 -7.06 38.42 54.46
C PRO A 75 -6.30 39.01 53.25
N ASP A 76 -4.97 38.92 53.29
CA ASP A 76 -4.11 39.53 52.27
C ASP A 76 -4.33 38.96 50.86
N GLY A 77 -4.37 39.84 49.86
CA GLY A 77 -4.53 39.49 48.45
C GLY A 77 -5.99 39.39 47.95
N PHE A 78 -6.98 39.63 48.81
CA PHE A 78 -8.38 39.83 48.37
C PHE A 78 -8.66 41.31 48.12
N ALA A 79 -9.32 41.64 47.00
CA ALA A 79 -9.56 43.01 46.58
C ALA A 79 -10.53 43.77 47.51
N ASP A 80 -11.51 43.07 48.07
CA ASP A 80 -12.53 43.59 48.98
C ASP A 80 -13.13 42.47 49.86
N ARG A 81 -13.97 42.86 50.82
CA ARG A 81 -14.67 41.91 51.70
C ARG A 81 -15.61 40.98 50.92
N GLU A 82 -16.18 41.45 49.82
CA GLU A 82 -17.05 40.64 48.97
C GLU A 82 -16.28 39.53 48.23
N ALA A 83 -15.03 39.78 47.83
CA ALA A 83 -14.13 38.78 47.28
C ALA A 83 -13.76 37.72 48.32
N TRP A 84 -13.53 38.13 49.58
CA TRP A 84 -13.29 37.19 50.67
C TRP A 84 -14.51 36.31 50.98
N GLU A 85 -15.71 36.89 51.12
CA GLU A 85 -16.93 36.10 51.38
C GLU A 85 -17.28 35.17 50.21
N ARG A 86 -16.89 35.50 48.97
CA ARG A 86 -16.98 34.58 47.83
C ARG A 86 -15.98 33.43 47.89
N ALA A 87 -14.76 33.67 48.39
CA ALA A 87 -13.73 32.64 48.51
C ALA A 87 -13.86 31.76 49.77
N ARG A 88 -14.58 32.24 50.78
CA ARG A 88 -14.73 31.58 52.08
C ARG A 88 -15.31 30.15 52.02
N PRO A 89 -16.39 29.86 51.28
CA PRO A 89 -16.90 28.49 51.16
C PRO A 89 -15.87 27.53 50.57
N PHE A 90 -15.03 28.01 49.64
CA PHE A 90 -13.96 27.22 49.06
C PHE A 90 -12.81 26.99 50.06
N ALA A 91 -12.46 28.00 50.87
CA ALA A 91 -11.51 27.86 51.97
C ALA A 91 -11.96 26.82 53.01
N GLU A 92 -13.26 26.75 53.31
CA GLU A 92 -13.84 25.76 54.23
C GLU A 92 -13.68 24.32 53.72
N ILE A 93 -13.72 24.13 52.40
CA ILE A 93 -13.52 22.81 51.77
C ILE A 93 -12.02 22.46 51.70
N MET A 94 -11.15 23.42 51.39
CA MET A 94 -9.72 23.16 51.10
C MET A 94 -8.80 23.21 52.32
N LEU A 95 -9.07 24.08 53.30
CA LEU A 95 -8.22 24.31 54.47
C LEU A 95 -9.07 24.53 55.74
N PRO A 96 -9.85 23.53 56.19
CA PRO A 96 -10.80 23.69 57.30
C PRO A 96 -10.14 24.03 58.64
N ASP A 97 -8.88 23.65 58.83
CA ASP A 97 -8.13 23.90 60.07
C ASP A 97 -7.45 25.27 60.09
N ALA A 98 -7.10 25.82 58.91
CA ALA A 98 -6.50 27.15 58.79
C ALA A 98 -7.53 28.29 58.98
N LEU A 99 -8.83 27.99 58.89
CA LEU A 99 -9.91 28.92 59.23
C LEU A 99 -10.22 28.96 60.73
N LYS A 100 -9.82 27.92 61.49
CA LYS A 100 -10.02 27.84 62.94
C LYS A 100 -8.90 28.53 63.73
N ALA A 101 -7.70 28.59 63.16
CA ALA A 101 -6.58 29.36 63.68
C ALA A 101 -6.58 30.74 63.01
N GLU A 102 -7.04 31.76 63.75
CA GLU A 102 -7.05 33.20 63.42
C GLU A 102 -6.80 33.60 61.94
N THR A 103 -7.81 34.23 61.32
CA THR A 103 -7.91 34.65 59.90
C THR A 103 -6.73 35.45 59.32
N GLY A 104 -5.78 35.90 60.15
CA GLY A 104 -4.62 36.69 59.74
C GLY A 104 -3.53 35.94 58.97
N THR A 105 -3.61 34.62 58.79
CA THR A 105 -2.54 33.83 58.14
C THR A 105 -2.83 33.36 56.71
N LEU A 106 -4.07 33.51 56.23
CA LEU A 106 -4.58 32.86 55.02
C LEU A 106 -4.71 33.85 53.85
N SER A 107 -3.69 33.96 53.02
CA SER A 107 -3.74 34.83 51.83
C SER A 107 -4.45 34.16 50.65
N ALA A 108 -5.01 34.97 49.74
CA ALA A 108 -5.62 34.49 48.49
C ALA A 108 -4.63 33.62 47.68
N GLN A 109 -3.34 33.98 47.70
CA GLN A 109 -2.28 33.23 47.03
C GLN A 109 -2.02 31.86 47.67
N LYS A 110 -2.03 31.77 49.02
CA LYS A 110 -1.91 30.48 49.72
C LYS A 110 -3.09 29.56 49.42
N LEU A 111 -4.30 30.12 49.34
CA LEU A 111 -5.50 29.35 49.02
C LEU A 111 -5.52 28.89 47.55
N ALA A 112 -5.08 29.74 46.62
CA ALA A 112 -4.89 29.37 45.21
C ALA A 112 -3.84 28.26 45.03
N ARG A 113 -2.73 28.30 45.75
CA ARG A 113 -1.71 27.22 45.75
C ARG A 113 -2.26 25.93 46.36
N ALA A 114 -3.00 26.01 47.46
CA ALA A 114 -3.65 24.84 48.06
C ALA A 114 -4.62 24.17 47.08
N ALA A 115 -5.36 24.96 46.30
CA ALA A 115 -6.22 24.44 45.23
C ALA A 115 -5.43 23.72 44.12
N ALA A 116 -4.31 24.31 43.68
CA ALA A 116 -3.42 23.71 42.67
C ALA A 116 -2.75 22.41 43.17
N ASP A 117 -2.29 22.40 44.41
CA ASP A 117 -1.73 21.20 45.04
C ASP A 117 -2.78 20.09 45.20
N ALA A 118 -4.00 20.45 45.63
CA ALA A 118 -5.11 19.52 45.75
C ALA A 118 -5.53 18.96 44.38
N ALA A 119 -5.56 19.78 43.33
CA ALA A 119 -5.85 19.36 41.97
C ALA A 119 -4.78 18.40 41.42
N THR A 120 -3.50 18.65 41.71
CA THR A 120 -2.37 17.78 41.31
C THR A 120 -2.43 16.41 41.97
N ARG A 121 -2.97 16.32 43.20
CA ARG A 121 -3.11 15.08 43.96
C ARG A 121 -4.35 14.26 43.60
N GLN A 122 -5.22 14.74 42.70
CA GLN A 122 -6.38 13.98 42.25
C GLN A 122 -5.97 12.80 41.37
N ASP A 123 -6.54 11.61 41.65
CA ASP A 123 -6.35 10.42 40.80
C ASP A 123 -6.93 10.65 39.38
N ASP A 124 -8.00 11.45 39.28
CA ASP A 124 -8.62 11.87 38.02
C ASP A 124 -8.30 13.36 37.73
N PRO A 125 -7.41 13.64 36.77
CA PRO A 125 -7.06 15.01 36.38
C PRO A 125 -8.25 15.87 35.94
N VAL A 126 -9.31 15.27 35.39
CA VAL A 126 -10.50 16.02 34.99
C VAL A 126 -11.23 16.58 36.22
N LYS A 127 -11.28 15.81 37.32
CA LYS A 127 -11.76 16.31 38.63
C LYS A 127 -10.83 17.36 39.20
N GLY A 128 -9.52 17.22 39.02
CA GLY A 128 -8.54 18.25 39.37
C GLY A 128 -8.82 19.59 38.67
N VAL A 129 -9.07 19.57 37.35
CA VAL A 129 -9.48 20.77 36.60
C VAL A 129 -10.80 21.34 37.11
N SER A 130 -11.77 20.50 37.48
CA SER A 130 -13.02 20.95 38.11
C SER A 130 -12.80 21.69 39.43
N LEU A 131 -11.81 21.28 40.24
CA LEU A 131 -11.45 21.98 41.48
C LEU A 131 -10.79 23.34 41.18
N LEU A 132 -9.93 23.43 40.17
CA LEU A 132 -9.32 24.70 39.75
C LEU A 132 -10.37 25.70 39.22
N LEU A 133 -11.34 25.22 38.46
CA LEU A 133 -12.46 26.05 38.00
C LEU A 133 -13.33 26.51 39.16
N MET A 134 -13.62 25.62 40.11
CA MET A 134 -14.34 26.00 41.32
C MET A 134 -13.59 27.10 42.07
N ALA A 135 -12.28 26.97 42.26
CA ALA A 135 -11.45 28.01 42.88
C ALA A 135 -11.53 29.35 42.12
N GLN A 136 -11.45 29.29 40.78
CA GLN A 136 -11.55 30.46 39.90
C GLN A 136 -12.91 31.16 39.99
N ASP A 137 -14.00 30.40 40.01
CA ASP A 137 -15.37 30.92 40.10
C ASP A 137 -15.65 31.53 41.49
N HIS A 138 -14.95 31.08 42.54
CA HIS A 138 -14.96 31.68 43.88
C HIS A 138 -14.02 32.89 44.01
N GLY A 139 -13.44 33.38 42.91
CA GLY A 139 -12.68 34.63 42.85
C GLY A 139 -11.18 34.51 43.09
N LEU A 140 -10.61 33.30 43.12
CA LEU A 140 -9.17 33.09 43.22
C LEU A 140 -8.51 33.15 41.83
N ASP A 141 -7.40 33.88 41.68
CA ASP A 141 -6.65 33.95 40.42
C ASP A 141 -5.78 32.69 40.23
N VAL A 142 -6.43 31.59 39.85
CA VAL A 142 -5.80 30.27 39.65
C VAL A 142 -5.51 30.02 38.17
N LEU A 143 -6.40 30.45 37.28
CA LEU A 143 -6.33 30.25 35.84
C LEU A 143 -6.31 31.61 35.14
N ASN A 144 -5.35 31.83 34.24
CA ASN A 144 -5.44 32.96 33.32
C ASN A 144 -6.62 32.79 32.35
N GLY A 145 -7.03 33.87 31.67
CA GLY A 145 -8.21 33.84 30.79
C GLY A 145 -8.21 32.69 29.77
N ARG A 146 -7.06 32.40 29.14
CA ARG A 146 -6.94 31.29 28.17
C ARG A 146 -7.08 29.91 28.83
N LEU A 147 -6.47 29.68 29.98
CA LEU A 147 -6.56 28.41 30.71
C LEU A 147 -7.98 28.20 31.28
N ASN A 148 -8.65 29.27 31.72
CA ASN A 148 -10.04 29.22 32.15
C ASN A 148 -10.97 28.75 31.02
N ASP A 149 -10.84 29.35 29.83
CA ASP A 149 -11.62 28.93 28.65
C ASP A 149 -11.35 27.46 28.27
N ARG A 150 -10.07 27.04 28.29
CA ARG A 150 -9.69 25.64 28.02
C ARG A 150 -10.28 24.69 29.07
N ALA A 151 -10.20 25.03 30.35
CA ALA A 151 -10.74 24.21 31.43
C ALA A 151 -12.27 24.04 31.31
N ARG A 152 -13.01 25.12 31.03
CA ARG A 152 -14.47 25.05 30.82
C ARG A 152 -14.81 24.17 29.62
N ALA A 153 -14.15 24.39 28.49
CA ALA A 153 -14.32 23.58 27.29
C ALA A 153 -14.00 22.09 27.50
N LEU A 154 -12.97 21.78 28.30
CA LEU A 154 -12.59 20.41 28.66
C LEU A 154 -13.68 19.71 29.48
N LEU A 155 -14.31 20.39 30.44
CA LEU A 155 -15.39 19.82 31.25
C LEU A 155 -16.66 19.57 30.43
N GLU A 156 -16.95 20.44 29.47
CA GLU A 156 -18.08 20.29 28.54
C GLU A 156 -17.85 19.25 27.43
N ASP A 157 -16.63 18.72 27.33
CA ASP A 157 -16.15 17.88 26.21
C ASP A 157 -16.38 18.52 24.83
N LYS A 158 -16.21 19.84 24.75
CA LYS A 158 -16.45 20.65 23.55
C LYS A 158 -15.22 21.53 23.27
N PRO A 159 -14.27 21.06 22.44
CA PRO A 159 -13.04 21.80 22.19
C PRO A 159 -13.30 23.17 21.54
N LEU A 160 -12.67 24.21 22.09
CA LEU A 160 -12.76 25.59 21.58
C LEU A 160 -12.41 25.71 20.10
N PRO A 161 -13.07 26.59 19.30
CA PRO A 161 -12.81 26.78 17.88
C PRO A 161 -11.34 27.14 17.56
N LEU A 162 -10.69 27.85 18.48
CA LEU A 162 -9.31 28.33 18.33
C LEU A 162 -8.29 27.20 18.45
N LEU A 163 -7.26 27.27 17.58
CA LEU A 163 -6.14 26.35 17.58
C LEU A 163 -5.32 26.51 18.87
N GLY A 164 -5.02 25.40 19.52
CA GLY A 164 -4.06 25.29 20.60
C GLY A 164 -2.63 25.58 20.15
N GLU A 165 -1.72 25.62 21.12
CA GLU A 165 -0.30 25.75 20.84
C GLU A 165 0.21 24.47 20.15
N PRO A 166 0.99 24.57 19.05
CA PRO A 166 1.54 23.40 18.38
C PRO A 166 2.32 22.51 19.36
N GLY A 167 2.00 21.22 19.39
CA GLY A 167 2.65 20.24 20.27
C GLY A 167 2.10 20.16 21.70
N SER A 168 1.14 21.02 22.09
CA SER A 168 0.45 20.90 23.38
C SER A 168 -0.48 19.68 23.44
N MET A 169 -0.67 19.11 24.64
CA MET A 169 -1.68 18.06 24.86
C MET A 169 -3.10 18.60 24.67
N TRP A 170 -3.32 19.88 24.93
CA TRP A 170 -4.55 20.57 24.54
C TRP A 170 -4.81 20.48 23.02
N GLN A 171 -3.80 20.74 22.18
CA GLN A 171 -3.94 20.62 20.73
C GLN A 171 -4.23 19.16 20.31
N ILE A 172 -3.58 18.17 20.94
CA ILE A 172 -3.85 16.75 20.69
C ILE A 172 -5.31 16.39 21.04
N TYR A 173 -5.82 16.84 22.18
CA TYR A 173 -7.23 16.66 22.55
C TYR A 173 -8.20 17.31 21.57
N GLN A 174 -7.91 18.54 21.12
CA GLN A 174 -8.73 19.22 20.13
C GLN A 174 -8.74 18.49 18.78
N ASP A 175 -7.57 18.05 18.30
CA ASP A 175 -7.43 17.36 17.02
C ASP A 175 -8.10 15.97 17.08
N ASP A 176 -7.94 15.21 18.18
CA ASP A 176 -8.62 13.93 18.41
C ASP A 176 -10.15 14.06 18.31
N ARG A 177 -10.74 15.04 19.01
CA ARG A 177 -12.20 15.29 18.95
C ARG A 177 -12.69 15.78 17.60
N ARG A 178 -11.83 16.43 16.81
CA ARG A 178 -12.16 16.97 15.48
C ARG A 178 -11.90 16.02 14.33
N LEU A 179 -11.16 14.94 14.57
CA LEU A 179 -10.73 14.00 13.54
C LEU A 179 -11.92 13.45 12.74
N MET A 180 -13.06 13.22 13.42
CA MET A 180 -14.31 12.74 12.79
C MET A 180 -15.09 13.83 12.04
N GLU A 181 -14.84 15.10 12.35
CA GLU A 181 -15.61 16.24 11.80
C GLU A 181 -14.90 16.92 10.64
N THR A 182 -13.57 16.90 10.66
CA THR A 182 -12.72 17.68 9.73
C THR A 182 -11.50 16.86 9.32
N ASN A 183 -11.17 16.85 8.03
CA ASN A 183 -9.93 16.23 7.57
C ASN A 183 -8.72 17.07 8.05
N LEU A 184 -7.93 16.51 8.96
CA LEU A 184 -6.78 17.20 9.54
C LEU A 184 -5.59 17.19 8.58
N PRO A 185 -4.78 18.27 8.51
CA PRO A 185 -3.53 18.26 7.76
C PRO A 185 -2.56 17.17 8.24
N ALA A 186 -1.76 16.62 7.30
CA ALA A 186 -0.82 15.53 7.58
C ALA A 186 0.11 15.77 8.79
N PRO A 187 0.70 16.98 9.01
CA PRO A 187 1.52 17.22 10.21
C PRO A 187 0.79 17.01 11.54
N ARG A 188 -0.52 17.28 11.58
CA ARG A 188 -1.35 17.08 12.79
C ARG A 188 -1.72 15.62 12.98
N GLN A 189 -2.06 14.92 11.90
CA GLN A 189 -2.26 13.48 11.95
C GLN A 189 -1.01 12.76 12.47
N ARG A 190 0.19 13.16 12.03
CA ARG A 190 1.46 12.64 12.56
C ARG A 190 1.64 12.93 14.05
N ALA A 191 1.26 14.12 14.52
CA ALA A 191 1.30 14.44 15.95
C ALA A 191 0.35 13.54 16.76
N LEU A 192 -0.84 13.22 16.25
CA LEU A 192 -1.75 12.24 16.85
C LEU A 192 -1.13 10.84 16.88
N LEU A 193 -0.57 10.38 15.76
CA LEU A 193 0.11 9.09 15.66
C LEU A 193 1.29 8.95 16.62
N ALA A 194 1.95 10.05 16.98
CA ALA A 194 3.04 10.03 17.96
C ALA A 194 2.55 9.92 19.42
N LYS A 195 1.34 10.40 19.73
CA LYS A 195 0.88 10.61 21.12
C LYS A 195 -0.27 9.71 21.56
N LEU A 196 -1.31 9.53 20.75
CA LEU A 196 -2.53 8.82 21.18
C LEU A 196 -2.28 7.33 21.51
N PRO A 197 -3.13 6.66 22.29
CA PRO A 197 -3.01 5.21 22.49
C PRO A 197 -3.10 4.43 21.17
N ARG A 198 -2.28 3.37 21.03
CA ARG A 198 -2.25 2.57 19.79
C ARG A 198 -3.61 1.93 19.43
N PRO A 199 -4.36 1.33 20.38
CA PRO A 199 -5.68 0.76 20.09
C PRO A 199 -6.67 1.74 19.46
N LEU A 200 -6.63 3.00 19.88
CA LEU A 200 -7.52 4.05 19.39
C LEU A 200 -7.12 4.48 17.97
N LEU A 201 -5.81 4.62 17.72
CA LEU A 201 -5.30 4.95 16.40
C LEU A 201 -5.54 3.84 15.38
N ASP A 202 -5.53 2.58 15.80
CA ASP A 202 -5.87 1.47 14.91
C ASP A 202 -7.30 1.58 14.40
N ASP A 203 -8.27 1.89 15.27
CA ASP A 203 -9.65 2.16 14.85
C ASP A 203 -9.72 3.36 13.87
N TYR A 204 -8.93 4.42 14.11
CA TYR A 204 -8.90 5.60 13.23
C TYR A 204 -8.25 5.34 11.87
N ILE A 205 -7.31 4.40 11.79
CA ILE A 205 -6.71 3.94 10.53
C ILE A 205 -7.70 3.04 9.79
N ASP A 206 -8.36 2.12 10.50
CA ASP A 206 -9.35 1.18 9.94
C ASP A 206 -10.56 1.92 9.35
N GLU A 207 -10.99 3.01 9.98
CA GLU A 207 -12.07 3.90 9.51
C GLU A 207 -11.58 4.99 8.53
N GLU A 208 -10.32 4.91 8.08
CA GLU A 208 -9.69 5.84 7.12
C GLU A 208 -9.67 7.32 7.54
N TRP A 209 -9.79 7.62 8.83
CA TRP A 209 -9.70 8.99 9.35
C TRP A 209 -8.25 9.50 9.42
N ILE A 210 -7.29 8.58 9.55
CA ILE A 210 -5.85 8.88 9.49
C ILE A 210 -5.25 8.16 8.28
N GLY A 211 -4.61 8.94 7.40
CA GLY A 211 -3.85 8.43 6.25
C GLY A 211 -2.42 8.94 6.18
N ALA A 212 -2.01 9.83 7.08
CA ALA A 212 -0.66 10.39 7.07
C ALA A 212 0.37 9.39 7.62
N VAL A 213 1.36 9.05 6.80
CA VAL A 213 2.49 8.20 7.20
C VAL A 213 3.38 8.96 8.21
N PRO A 214 3.76 8.36 9.35
CA PRO A 214 4.66 8.99 10.31
C PRO A 214 6.11 9.00 9.81
N ASP A 215 6.89 9.95 10.32
CA ASP A 215 8.31 10.10 9.97
C ASP A 215 9.15 8.93 10.54
N HIS A 216 10.30 8.66 9.92
CA HIS A 216 11.22 7.65 10.41
C HIS A 216 11.93 8.15 11.67
N ASP A 217 11.57 7.59 12.84
CA ASP A 217 12.18 7.93 14.13
C ASP A 217 12.91 6.74 14.79
N GLY A 218 12.96 5.58 14.11
CA GLY A 218 13.58 4.35 14.60
C GLY A 218 12.81 3.65 15.72
N THR A 219 11.62 4.13 16.07
CA THR A 219 10.80 3.52 17.14
C THR A 219 9.91 2.41 16.60
N SER A 220 9.66 1.39 17.43
CA SER A 220 8.70 0.32 17.10
C SER A 220 7.28 0.86 16.85
N ARG A 221 6.95 2.02 17.42
CA ARG A 221 5.66 2.68 17.25
C ARG A 221 5.51 3.26 15.85
N ALA A 222 6.49 4.04 15.38
CA ALA A 222 6.45 4.60 14.04
C ALA A 222 6.50 3.49 13.00
N ALA A 223 7.40 2.50 13.16
CA ALA A 223 7.48 1.33 12.29
C ALA A 223 6.13 0.62 12.18
N TYR A 224 5.43 0.38 13.30
CA TYR A 224 4.10 -0.23 13.31
C TYR A 224 3.09 0.54 12.46
N PHE A 225 2.94 1.85 12.67
CA PHE A 225 1.98 2.64 11.91
C PHE A 225 2.37 2.84 10.44
N ARG A 226 3.67 2.91 10.13
CA ARG A 226 4.14 2.86 8.73
C ARG A 226 3.77 1.55 8.07
N ALA A 227 3.92 0.43 8.76
CA ALA A 227 3.53 -0.88 8.25
C ALA A 227 2.03 -0.99 7.98
N ARG A 228 1.19 -0.30 8.78
CA ARG A 228 -0.26 -0.24 8.56
C ARG A 228 -0.69 0.73 7.44
N LEU A 229 0.03 1.83 7.25
CA LEU A 229 -0.38 2.91 6.33
C LEU A 229 0.34 2.87 4.97
N ASP A 230 1.61 2.53 4.96
CA ASP A 230 2.47 2.48 3.77
C ASP A 230 3.55 1.39 3.92
N PRO A 231 3.17 0.10 3.83
CA PRO A 231 4.10 -1.03 3.98
C PRO A 231 5.25 -1.03 2.96
N ALA A 232 5.05 -0.44 1.77
CA ALA A 232 6.08 -0.32 0.74
C ALA A 232 7.29 0.53 1.20
N SER A 233 7.05 1.47 2.11
CA SER A 233 8.02 2.46 2.57
C SER A 233 8.88 2.01 3.75
N LEU A 234 8.70 0.77 4.24
CA LEU A 234 9.45 0.24 5.38
C LEU A 234 10.91 -0.05 5.02
N THR A 235 11.84 0.29 5.91
CA THR A 235 13.23 -0.14 5.79
C THR A 235 13.43 -1.57 6.30
N ASP A 236 14.57 -2.18 5.99
CA ASP A 236 14.89 -3.53 6.45
C ASP A 236 15.00 -3.59 7.98
N GLU A 237 15.55 -2.55 8.62
CA GLU A 237 15.61 -2.44 10.09
C GLU A 237 14.22 -2.35 10.71
N GLU A 238 13.29 -1.61 10.08
CA GLU A 238 11.91 -1.49 10.57
C GLU A 238 11.15 -2.82 10.43
N MET A 239 11.39 -3.59 9.35
CA MET A 239 10.83 -4.94 9.22
C MET A 239 11.37 -5.90 10.27
N ASP A 240 12.66 -5.82 10.59
CA ASP A 240 13.29 -6.61 11.65
C ASP A 240 12.68 -6.29 13.02
N LEU A 241 12.45 -5.01 13.32
CA LEU A 241 11.79 -4.57 14.55
C LEU A 241 10.36 -5.10 14.70
N LEU A 242 9.63 -5.23 13.58
CA LEU A 242 8.26 -5.74 13.57
C LEU A 242 8.18 -7.26 13.55
N ALA A 243 9.30 -7.95 13.29
CA ALA A 243 9.35 -9.38 13.06
C ALA A 243 8.25 -9.85 12.09
N TRP A 244 8.12 -9.15 10.95
CA TRP A 244 7.05 -9.39 9.98
C TRP A 244 7.52 -10.32 8.83
N PRO A 245 7.36 -11.65 8.95
CA PRO A 245 7.91 -12.59 7.98
C PRO A 245 7.28 -12.47 6.60
N LEU A 246 5.97 -12.19 6.54
CA LEU A 246 5.22 -12.17 5.28
C LEU A 246 5.72 -11.07 4.32
N GLU A 247 5.98 -9.86 4.82
CA GLU A 247 6.52 -8.77 3.97
C GLU A 247 7.97 -9.04 3.54
N ARG A 248 8.77 -9.70 4.38
CA ARG A 248 10.12 -10.15 3.98
C ARG A 248 10.04 -11.18 2.86
N GLU A 249 9.19 -12.18 3.00
CA GLU A 249 8.93 -13.18 1.96
C GLU A 249 8.48 -12.53 0.65
N ARG A 250 7.64 -11.48 0.71
CA ARG A 250 7.22 -10.71 -0.47
C ARG A 250 8.39 -10.07 -1.21
N ARG A 251 9.32 -9.45 -0.48
CA ARG A 251 10.49 -8.75 -1.06
C ARG A 251 11.52 -9.72 -1.64
N GLU A 252 11.65 -10.89 -1.03
CA GLU A 252 12.55 -11.96 -1.49
C GLU A 252 11.93 -12.82 -2.61
N ALA A 253 10.60 -12.79 -2.75
CA ALA A 253 9.90 -13.56 -3.76
C ALA A 253 10.28 -13.13 -5.18
N GLY A 254 10.48 -14.14 -6.04
CA GLY A 254 10.76 -13.93 -7.44
C GLY A 254 10.25 -15.09 -8.31
N PRO A 255 10.59 -15.07 -9.61
CA PRO A 255 10.18 -16.13 -10.52
C PRO A 255 10.67 -17.51 -10.05
N GLY A 256 9.73 -18.40 -9.74
CA GLY A 256 10.01 -19.76 -9.29
C GLY A 256 9.98 -19.96 -7.78
N THR A 257 9.73 -18.92 -6.99
CA THR A 257 9.42 -19.06 -5.56
C THR A 257 8.12 -19.85 -5.39
N GLU A 258 8.12 -20.85 -4.51
CA GLU A 258 6.91 -21.58 -4.16
C GLU A 258 6.03 -20.72 -3.24
N PRO A 259 4.71 -20.62 -3.49
CA PRO A 259 3.82 -19.88 -2.61
C PRO A 259 3.87 -20.43 -1.17
N GLY A 260 4.04 -19.53 -0.20
CA GLY A 260 3.95 -19.87 1.22
C GLY A 260 2.53 -20.31 1.61
N ARG A 261 2.43 -21.10 2.68
CA ARG A 261 1.14 -21.65 3.16
C ARG A 261 0.13 -20.56 3.51
N ASP A 262 0.62 -19.48 4.11
CA ASP A 262 -0.20 -18.40 4.67
C ASP A 262 -0.22 -17.15 3.76
N TRP A 263 0.22 -17.29 2.50
CA TRP A 263 0.22 -16.19 1.54
C TRP A 263 -1.20 -15.82 1.10
N PRO A 264 -1.48 -14.53 0.87
CA PRO A 264 -2.66 -14.10 0.15
C PRO A 264 -2.83 -14.84 -1.19
N GLN A 265 -4.08 -15.11 -1.59
CA GLN A 265 -4.38 -15.78 -2.87
C GLN A 265 -3.82 -14.98 -4.05
N ASP A 266 -3.88 -13.65 -4.00
CA ASP A 266 -3.28 -12.77 -4.99
C ASP A 266 -1.78 -13.04 -5.16
N TRP A 267 -1.03 -13.07 -4.07
CA TRP A 267 0.42 -13.27 -4.13
C TRP A 267 0.76 -14.65 -4.69
N SER A 268 0.02 -15.67 -4.25
CA SER A 268 0.16 -17.05 -4.71
C SER A 268 -0.08 -17.18 -6.21
N LEU A 269 -1.10 -16.50 -6.74
CA LEU A 269 -1.35 -16.45 -8.18
C LEU A 269 -0.24 -15.70 -8.91
N LEU A 270 0.09 -14.49 -8.45
CA LEU A 270 1.06 -13.61 -9.12
C LEU A 270 2.44 -14.26 -9.21
N VAL A 271 2.97 -14.87 -8.15
CA VAL A 271 4.28 -15.55 -8.18
C VAL A 271 4.30 -16.73 -9.17
N ARG A 272 3.19 -17.47 -9.28
CA ARG A 272 3.05 -18.54 -10.29
C ARG A 272 3.00 -18.00 -11.71
N LEU A 273 2.32 -16.88 -11.92
CA LEU A 273 2.34 -16.18 -13.21
C LEU A 273 3.73 -15.63 -13.55
N GLN A 274 4.52 -15.16 -12.57
CA GLN A 274 5.92 -14.79 -12.76
C GLN A 274 6.77 -15.98 -13.24
N ALA A 275 6.49 -17.19 -12.72
CA ALA A 275 7.09 -18.44 -13.20
C ALA A 275 6.57 -18.92 -14.57
N ASN A 276 5.72 -18.12 -15.22
CA ASN A 276 5.05 -18.43 -16.48
C ASN A 276 4.21 -19.72 -16.40
N ASP A 277 3.56 -19.98 -15.26
CA ASP A 277 2.66 -21.13 -15.08
C ASP A 277 1.28 -20.84 -15.68
N ALA A 278 1.07 -21.30 -16.91
CA ALA A 278 -0.21 -21.15 -17.59
C ALA A 278 -1.36 -21.99 -16.95
N LYS A 279 -1.05 -22.96 -16.10
CA LYS A 279 -2.08 -23.79 -15.44
C LYS A 279 -2.82 -23.02 -14.34
N ALA A 280 -2.12 -22.12 -13.65
CA ALA A 280 -2.69 -21.28 -12.59
C ALA A 280 -3.93 -20.47 -13.05
N ILE A 281 -3.99 -20.13 -14.34
CA ILE A 281 -5.10 -19.37 -14.94
C ILE A 281 -6.40 -20.20 -15.03
N ALA A 282 -6.27 -21.53 -15.08
CA ALA A 282 -7.39 -22.48 -15.11
C ALA A 282 -8.05 -22.65 -13.74
N GLU A 283 -7.30 -22.37 -12.68
CA GLU A 283 -7.70 -22.68 -11.32
C GLU A 283 -8.72 -21.67 -10.80
N GLU A 284 -9.44 -22.06 -9.77
CA GLU A 284 -10.41 -21.22 -9.09
C GLU A 284 -9.71 -20.38 -8.02
N TRP A 285 -9.94 -19.08 -8.10
CA TRP A 285 -9.42 -18.06 -7.18
C TRP A 285 -10.62 -17.25 -6.71
N THR A 286 -10.74 -17.05 -5.40
CA THR A 286 -11.98 -16.56 -4.77
C THR A 286 -11.79 -15.20 -4.11
N ASP A 287 -10.61 -14.95 -3.54
CA ASP A 287 -10.30 -13.74 -2.78
C ASP A 287 -9.16 -12.98 -3.45
N LEU A 288 -9.42 -12.46 -4.65
CA LEU A 288 -8.45 -11.66 -5.42
C LEU A 288 -8.77 -10.17 -5.34
N LEU A 289 -7.72 -9.36 -5.18
CA LEU A 289 -7.80 -7.91 -5.31
C LEU A 289 -8.24 -7.52 -6.74
N PRO A 290 -9.00 -6.41 -6.91
CA PRO A 290 -9.54 -6.01 -8.21
C PRO A 290 -8.52 -5.91 -9.36
N PRO A 291 -7.29 -5.40 -9.16
CA PRO A 291 -6.26 -5.39 -10.21
C PRO A 291 -5.84 -6.78 -10.67
N THR A 292 -5.63 -7.70 -9.73
CA THR A 292 -5.26 -9.10 -10.00
C THR A 292 -6.40 -9.84 -10.68
N GLN A 293 -7.64 -9.64 -10.21
CA GLN A 293 -8.83 -10.24 -10.81
C GLN A 293 -8.98 -9.79 -12.27
N LYS A 294 -8.82 -8.49 -12.56
CA LYS A 294 -8.87 -7.95 -13.92
C LYS A 294 -7.78 -8.55 -14.82
N LEU A 295 -6.57 -8.73 -14.29
CA LEU A 295 -5.48 -9.40 -15.02
C LEU A 295 -5.83 -10.86 -15.31
N LEU A 296 -6.31 -11.61 -14.31
CA LEU A 296 -6.69 -13.01 -14.45
C LEU A 296 -7.80 -13.19 -15.50
N ASP A 297 -8.81 -12.33 -15.49
CA ASP A 297 -9.91 -12.37 -16.46
C ASP A 297 -9.42 -12.05 -17.87
N ALA A 298 -8.52 -11.08 -18.04
CA ALA A 298 -7.88 -10.80 -19.33
C ALA A 298 -7.07 -12.01 -19.83
N LEU A 299 -6.31 -12.68 -18.96
CA LEU A 299 -5.55 -13.89 -19.31
C LEU A 299 -6.45 -15.09 -19.64
N ARG A 300 -7.57 -15.26 -18.93
CA ARG A 300 -8.59 -16.26 -19.24
C ARG A 300 -9.24 -16.00 -20.60
N GLU A 301 -9.49 -14.74 -20.92
CA GLU A 301 -10.03 -14.36 -22.22
C GLU A 301 -9.03 -14.64 -23.35
N VAL A 302 -7.75 -14.31 -23.17
CA VAL A 302 -6.66 -14.69 -24.10
C VAL A 302 -6.62 -16.20 -24.32
N ARG A 303 -6.80 -16.98 -23.26
CA ARG A 303 -6.84 -18.45 -23.37
C ARG A 303 -8.02 -18.91 -24.23
N ARG A 304 -9.19 -18.29 -24.07
CA ARG A 304 -10.43 -18.63 -24.75
C ARG A 304 -10.41 -18.25 -26.24
N THR A 305 -9.98 -17.03 -26.55
CA THR A 305 -10.08 -16.46 -27.91
C THR A 305 -8.78 -16.58 -28.70
N GLY A 306 -7.63 -16.57 -28.02
CA GLY A 306 -6.32 -16.42 -28.65
C GLY A 306 -6.00 -14.98 -29.08
N GLU A 307 -6.89 -14.02 -28.84
CA GLU A 307 -6.66 -12.61 -29.13
C GLU A 307 -6.11 -11.91 -27.88
N ILE A 308 -5.04 -11.13 -28.05
CA ILE A 308 -4.37 -10.48 -26.92
C ILE A 308 -4.70 -8.99 -26.88
N PRO A 309 -5.24 -8.50 -25.75
CA PRO A 309 -5.40 -7.07 -25.47
C PRO A 309 -4.09 -6.28 -25.63
N ASP A 310 -4.19 -5.08 -26.19
CA ASP A 310 -3.02 -4.23 -26.49
C ASP A 310 -2.18 -3.91 -25.26
N ASP A 311 -2.82 -3.78 -24.10
CA ASP A 311 -2.18 -3.45 -22.83
C ASP A 311 -1.34 -4.61 -22.27
N LEU A 312 -1.73 -5.86 -22.51
CA LEU A 312 -0.93 -7.05 -22.19
C LEU A 312 0.23 -7.24 -23.18
N VAL A 313 0.02 -6.93 -24.45
CA VAL A 313 1.06 -7.08 -25.49
C VAL A 313 2.15 -6.02 -25.36
N ALA A 314 1.81 -4.83 -24.86
CA ALA A 314 2.76 -3.76 -24.61
C ALA A 314 3.84 -4.16 -23.59
N ASP A 315 3.52 -5.05 -22.64
CA ASP A 315 4.48 -5.58 -21.68
C ASP A 315 5.21 -6.82 -22.24
N GLU A 316 6.43 -6.62 -22.74
CA GLU A 316 7.26 -7.69 -23.28
C GLU A 316 7.53 -8.82 -22.27
N ARG A 317 7.54 -8.52 -20.97
CA ARG A 317 7.84 -9.50 -19.92
C ARG A 317 6.72 -10.54 -19.77
N LEU A 318 5.51 -10.24 -20.25
CA LEU A 318 4.38 -11.18 -20.28
C LEU A 318 4.36 -12.10 -21.50
N TRP A 319 5.19 -11.86 -22.52
CA TRP A 319 5.10 -12.57 -23.79
C TRP A 319 5.29 -14.09 -23.67
N VAL A 320 6.17 -14.53 -22.76
CA VAL A 320 6.40 -15.96 -22.52
C VAL A 320 5.18 -16.62 -21.88
N LEU A 321 4.57 -15.96 -20.89
CA LEU A 321 3.32 -16.41 -20.28
C LEU A 321 2.21 -16.52 -21.34
N LEU A 322 2.02 -15.48 -22.15
CA LEU A 322 1.03 -15.46 -23.24
C LEU A 322 1.25 -16.60 -24.25
N GLU A 323 2.50 -16.85 -24.65
CA GLU A 323 2.86 -17.97 -25.51
C GLU A 323 2.49 -19.33 -24.89
N ARG A 324 2.69 -19.50 -23.57
CA ARG A 324 2.36 -20.75 -22.86
C ARG A 324 0.88 -20.95 -22.67
N ILE A 325 0.11 -19.88 -22.48
CA ILE A 325 -1.35 -19.92 -22.36
C ILE A 325 -1.98 -20.51 -23.61
N ASN A 326 -1.58 -19.98 -24.77
CA ASN A 326 -2.04 -20.48 -26.05
C ASN A 326 -0.97 -20.22 -27.12
N PRO A 327 -0.31 -21.26 -27.66
CA PRO A 327 0.75 -21.11 -28.66
C PRO A 327 0.32 -20.49 -29.99
N ARG A 328 -0.98 -20.29 -30.21
CA ARG A 328 -1.56 -19.68 -31.42
C ARG A 328 -1.99 -18.22 -31.20
N VAL A 329 -1.68 -17.63 -30.06
CA VAL A 329 -2.08 -16.25 -29.75
C VAL A 329 -1.55 -15.25 -30.76
N ARG A 330 -2.35 -14.20 -31.01
CA ARG A 330 -2.00 -13.10 -31.90
C ARG A 330 -2.49 -11.78 -31.33
N SER A 331 -1.76 -10.73 -31.66
CA SER A 331 -2.16 -9.35 -31.40
C SER A 331 -2.65 -8.71 -32.69
N GLY A 332 -3.78 -8.00 -32.66
CA GLY A 332 -4.24 -7.21 -33.80
C GLY A 332 -3.34 -6.00 -34.11
N SER A 333 -2.72 -5.43 -33.07
CA SER A 333 -1.94 -4.19 -33.14
C SER A 333 -0.43 -4.42 -33.24
N SER A 334 0.13 -5.42 -32.55
CA SER A 334 1.58 -5.57 -32.39
C SER A 334 2.21 -6.51 -33.41
N LYS A 335 2.76 -5.91 -34.48
CA LYS A 335 3.58 -6.64 -35.46
C LYS A 335 4.84 -7.26 -34.86
N ARG A 336 5.41 -6.63 -33.81
CA ARG A 336 6.63 -7.10 -33.12
C ARG A 336 6.37 -8.39 -32.36
N PHE A 337 5.32 -8.43 -31.54
CA PHE A 337 4.91 -9.63 -30.82
C PHE A 337 4.60 -10.78 -31.78
N ASN A 338 3.78 -10.52 -32.82
CA ASN A 338 3.41 -11.52 -33.82
C ASN A 338 4.64 -12.10 -34.56
N GLY A 339 5.65 -11.26 -34.81
CA GLY A 339 6.93 -11.69 -35.36
C GLY A 339 7.71 -12.59 -34.40
N TRP A 340 7.84 -12.16 -33.14
CA TRP A 340 8.55 -12.89 -32.09
C TRP A 340 7.95 -14.28 -31.83
N ILE A 341 6.63 -14.36 -31.61
CA ILE A 341 5.95 -15.64 -31.38
C ILE A 341 5.97 -16.52 -32.64
N GLY A 342 5.83 -15.92 -33.82
CA GLY A 342 5.85 -16.64 -35.10
C GLY A 342 7.19 -17.36 -35.35
N VAL A 343 8.31 -16.66 -35.14
CA VAL A 343 9.65 -17.25 -35.27
C VAL A 343 9.88 -18.34 -34.23
N ARG A 344 9.48 -18.12 -32.98
CA ARG A 344 9.64 -19.14 -31.93
C ARG A 344 8.81 -20.39 -32.22
N ALA A 345 7.58 -20.22 -32.71
CA ALA A 345 6.74 -21.32 -33.13
C ALA A 345 7.37 -22.11 -34.30
N LEU A 346 8.02 -21.44 -35.25
CA LEU A 346 8.83 -22.07 -36.31
C LEU A 346 9.99 -22.88 -35.75
N ILE A 347 10.85 -22.28 -34.91
CA ILE A 347 11.99 -22.98 -34.29
C ILE A 347 11.51 -24.21 -33.53
N ARG A 348 10.41 -24.08 -32.78
CA ARG A 348 9.79 -25.18 -32.02
C ARG A 348 9.27 -26.28 -32.95
N ALA A 349 8.67 -25.93 -34.10
CA ALA A 349 8.23 -26.89 -35.11
C ALA A 349 9.41 -27.66 -35.74
N VAL A 350 10.53 -26.99 -36.03
CA VAL A 350 11.76 -27.64 -36.54
C VAL A 350 12.33 -28.62 -35.49
N ARG A 351 12.37 -28.22 -34.21
CA ARG A 351 12.78 -29.13 -33.12
C ARG A 351 11.85 -30.34 -32.98
N GLN A 352 10.54 -30.14 -33.13
CA GLN A 352 9.57 -31.25 -33.12
C GLN A 352 9.74 -32.19 -34.31
N MET A 353 10.06 -31.66 -35.49
CA MET A 353 10.39 -32.46 -36.68
C MET A 353 11.61 -33.36 -36.41
N HIS A 354 12.70 -32.81 -35.87
CA HIS A 354 13.89 -33.61 -35.52
C HIS A 354 13.60 -34.68 -34.48
N ARG A 355 12.80 -34.36 -33.45
CA ARG A 355 12.36 -35.36 -32.47
C ARG A 355 11.55 -36.51 -33.09
N ALA A 356 10.68 -36.21 -34.06
CA ALA A 356 9.94 -37.24 -34.78
C ALA A 356 10.87 -38.11 -35.64
N LEU A 357 11.82 -37.48 -36.35
CA LEU A 357 12.86 -38.18 -37.12
C LEU A 357 13.70 -39.12 -36.24
N LEU A 358 14.07 -38.69 -35.03
CA LEU A 358 14.85 -39.53 -34.11
C LEU A 358 14.09 -40.77 -33.63
N ARG A 359 12.76 -40.72 -33.60
CA ARG A 359 11.89 -41.83 -33.19
C ARG A 359 11.43 -42.72 -34.35
N GLY A 360 11.99 -42.52 -35.55
CA GLY A 360 11.59 -43.25 -36.75
C GLY A 360 10.23 -42.84 -37.33
N ASP A 361 9.58 -41.81 -36.77
CA ASP A 361 8.27 -41.34 -37.23
C ASP A 361 8.43 -40.34 -38.38
N GLY A 362 8.71 -40.89 -39.57
CA GLY A 362 8.90 -40.13 -40.80
C GLY A 362 7.64 -39.38 -41.25
N GLU A 363 6.45 -39.93 -40.98
CA GLU A 363 5.19 -39.29 -41.34
C GLU A 363 4.96 -38.02 -40.51
N THR A 364 5.06 -38.11 -39.18
CA THR A 364 4.96 -36.93 -38.31
C THR A 364 6.05 -35.93 -38.63
N ALA A 365 7.29 -36.38 -38.90
CA ALA A 365 8.36 -35.49 -39.29
C ALA A 365 8.02 -34.69 -40.56
N GLU A 366 7.51 -35.35 -41.60
CA GLU A 366 7.13 -34.68 -42.85
C GLU A 366 5.92 -33.76 -42.66
N GLN A 367 4.93 -34.15 -41.86
CA GLN A 367 3.81 -33.27 -41.48
C GLN A 367 4.31 -32.00 -40.76
N ARG A 368 5.24 -32.14 -39.81
CA ARG A 368 5.84 -31.00 -39.09
C ARG A 368 6.67 -30.13 -40.02
N ARG A 369 7.40 -30.73 -40.96
CA ARG A 369 8.15 -30.01 -42.01
C ARG A 369 7.23 -29.16 -42.87
N LYS A 370 6.16 -29.75 -43.43
CA LYS A 370 5.16 -29.04 -44.24
C LYS A 370 4.46 -27.91 -43.47
N ALA A 371 4.14 -28.15 -42.20
CA ALA A 371 3.57 -27.12 -41.33
C ALA A 371 4.54 -25.96 -41.10
N ALA A 372 5.82 -26.24 -40.82
CA ALA A 372 6.86 -25.23 -40.66
C ALA A 372 7.09 -24.43 -41.95
N LEU A 373 7.14 -25.08 -43.12
CA LEU A 373 7.21 -24.39 -44.42
C LEU A 373 6.03 -23.44 -44.65
N THR A 374 4.81 -23.89 -44.31
CA THR A 374 3.60 -23.07 -44.40
C THR A 374 3.67 -21.87 -43.46
N MET A 375 4.20 -22.05 -42.24
CA MET A 375 4.40 -20.96 -41.29
C MET A 375 5.45 -19.96 -41.77
N ALA A 376 6.57 -20.44 -42.33
CA ALA A 376 7.63 -19.59 -42.87
C ALA A 376 7.08 -18.72 -44.01
N ALA A 377 6.29 -19.31 -44.91
CA ALA A 377 5.63 -18.59 -45.99
C ALA A 377 4.67 -17.50 -45.50
N ARG A 378 3.99 -17.69 -44.34
CA ARG A 378 3.13 -16.67 -43.74
C ARG A 378 3.93 -15.49 -43.17
N LEU A 379 5.13 -15.75 -42.66
CA LEU A 379 5.99 -14.71 -42.08
C LEU A 379 6.68 -13.82 -43.13
N ARG A 380 6.55 -14.14 -44.43
CA ARG A 380 7.16 -13.38 -45.54
C ARG A 380 6.76 -11.90 -45.62
N HIS A 381 5.69 -11.50 -44.95
CA HIS A 381 5.17 -10.13 -44.95
C HIS A 381 5.45 -9.35 -43.66
N HIS A 382 6.24 -9.92 -42.75
CA HIS A 382 6.61 -9.28 -41.49
C HIS A 382 7.81 -8.33 -41.65
N SER A 383 8.28 -7.77 -40.53
CA SER A 383 9.50 -6.97 -40.50
C SER A 383 10.70 -7.77 -41.03
N GLN A 384 11.68 -7.05 -41.59
CA GLN A 384 12.84 -7.65 -42.24
C GLN A 384 13.56 -8.73 -41.38
N PRO A 385 13.77 -8.54 -40.06
CA PRO A 385 14.37 -9.59 -39.22
C PRO A 385 13.57 -10.88 -39.13
N VAL A 386 12.24 -10.76 -39.04
CA VAL A 386 11.33 -11.92 -38.97
C VAL A 386 11.35 -12.66 -40.30
N ARG A 387 11.33 -11.92 -41.42
CA ARG A 387 11.38 -12.50 -42.77
C ARG A 387 12.65 -13.29 -42.99
N TRP A 388 13.80 -12.71 -42.68
CA TRP A 388 15.09 -13.37 -42.86
C TRP A 388 15.25 -14.61 -41.98
N GLU A 389 14.73 -14.57 -40.75
CA GLU A 389 14.73 -15.75 -39.89
C GLU A 389 13.82 -16.86 -40.43
N ALA A 390 12.60 -16.50 -40.85
CA ALA A 390 11.66 -17.43 -41.48
C ALA A 390 12.27 -18.06 -42.74
N GLN A 391 12.99 -17.26 -43.52
CA GLN A 391 13.60 -17.68 -44.77
C GLN A 391 14.85 -18.53 -44.56
N ASN A 392 15.67 -18.23 -43.56
CA ASN A 392 16.77 -19.10 -43.12
C ASN A 392 16.23 -20.49 -42.70
N ILE A 393 15.13 -20.52 -41.94
CA ILE A 393 14.46 -21.77 -41.56
C ILE A 393 13.89 -22.49 -42.79
N HIS A 394 13.30 -21.76 -43.74
CA HIS A 394 12.81 -22.33 -44.99
C HIS A 394 13.96 -22.99 -45.78
N ALA A 395 15.08 -22.28 -45.94
CA ALA A 395 16.28 -22.80 -46.59
C ALA A 395 16.81 -24.07 -45.89
N TYR A 396 16.85 -24.07 -44.55
CA TYR A 396 17.22 -25.25 -43.75
C TYR A 396 16.34 -26.47 -44.06
N LEU A 397 15.01 -26.28 -44.08
CA LEU A 397 14.04 -27.35 -44.30
C LEU A 397 14.06 -27.92 -45.73
N ARG A 398 14.58 -27.16 -46.70
CA ARG A 398 14.74 -27.59 -48.11
C ARG A 398 16.13 -28.11 -48.45
N ALA A 399 17.15 -27.82 -47.65
CA ALA A 399 18.55 -28.08 -48.02
C ALA A 399 18.87 -29.56 -48.25
N GLY A 400 18.09 -30.49 -47.69
CA GLY A 400 18.24 -31.93 -47.92
C GLY A 400 17.67 -32.44 -49.26
N GLN A 401 16.73 -31.71 -49.88
CA GLN A 401 16.01 -32.14 -51.09
C GLN A 401 16.27 -31.22 -52.29
N GLU A 402 16.35 -29.91 -52.05
CA GLU A 402 16.34 -28.85 -53.07
C GLU A 402 17.45 -27.82 -52.78
N MET A 403 18.71 -28.27 -52.81
CA MET A 403 19.87 -27.46 -52.44
C MET A 403 19.94 -26.12 -53.20
N THR A 404 19.66 -26.13 -54.51
CA THR A 404 19.68 -24.92 -55.35
C THR A 404 18.62 -23.90 -54.94
N GLU A 405 17.46 -24.35 -54.47
CA GLU A 405 16.42 -23.46 -53.95
C GLU A 405 16.79 -22.92 -52.57
N SER A 406 17.38 -23.76 -51.69
CA SER A 406 17.90 -23.32 -50.40
C SER A 406 18.95 -22.23 -50.54
N LEU A 407 19.87 -22.32 -51.50
CA LEU A 407 20.87 -21.29 -51.76
C LEU A 407 20.23 -19.97 -52.19
N LYS A 408 19.23 -20.00 -53.09
CA LYS A 408 18.47 -18.80 -53.50
C LYS A 408 17.77 -18.15 -52.32
N LEU A 409 17.20 -18.94 -51.41
CA LEU A 409 16.52 -18.43 -50.22
C LEU A 409 17.48 -17.71 -49.25
N LEU A 410 18.78 -18.04 -49.25
CA LEU A 410 19.78 -17.35 -48.43
C LEU A 410 20.31 -16.05 -49.06
N GLU A 411 20.08 -15.85 -50.35
CA GLU A 411 20.55 -14.67 -51.11
C GLU A 411 19.59 -13.50 -51.06
N GLN A 412 18.31 -13.78 -51.24
CA GLN A 412 17.28 -12.79 -51.53
C GLN A 412 16.09 -13.00 -50.62
N ASP A 413 15.50 -11.93 -50.11
CA ASP A 413 14.25 -12.00 -49.36
C ASP A 413 13.08 -12.39 -50.28
N ALA A 414 11.88 -12.57 -49.71
CA ALA A 414 10.67 -12.86 -50.49
C ALA A 414 10.32 -11.80 -51.56
N GLU A 415 10.94 -10.62 -51.53
CA GLU A 415 10.80 -9.53 -52.51
C GLU A 415 12.03 -9.40 -53.43
N GLY A 416 12.97 -10.35 -53.39
CA GLY A 416 14.17 -10.34 -54.23
C GLY A 416 15.32 -9.48 -53.71
N ARG A 417 15.25 -8.97 -52.48
CA ARG A 417 16.24 -8.03 -51.93
C ARG A 417 17.30 -8.72 -51.06
N PRO A 418 18.57 -8.31 -51.11
CA PRO A 418 19.61 -8.91 -50.28
C PRO A 418 19.51 -8.50 -48.80
N PRO A 419 20.16 -9.25 -47.88
CA PRO A 419 20.16 -8.93 -46.46
C PRO A 419 20.98 -7.65 -46.19
N VAL A 420 20.33 -6.65 -45.58
CA VAL A 420 20.95 -5.34 -45.29
C VAL A 420 21.47 -5.28 -43.85
N ARG A 421 22.75 -4.95 -43.68
CA ARG A 421 23.45 -4.92 -42.38
C ARG A 421 22.76 -4.02 -41.35
N ASP A 422 22.29 -2.85 -41.76
CA ASP A 422 21.71 -1.85 -40.84
C ASP A 422 20.36 -2.28 -40.26
N GLN A 423 19.64 -3.17 -40.96
CA GLN A 423 18.31 -3.61 -40.55
C GLN A 423 18.35 -4.97 -39.81
N LEU A 424 19.19 -5.89 -40.30
CA LEU A 424 19.30 -7.25 -39.75
C LEU A 424 20.35 -7.37 -38.65
N GLY A 425 21.33 -6.46 -38.64
CA GLY A 425 22.53 -6.52 -37.78
C GLY A 425 23.66 -7.32 -38.44
N GLY A 426 24.90 -6.86 -38.24
CA GLY A 426 26.09 -7.45 -38.88
C GLY A 426 26.29 -8.94 -38.58
N GLY A 427 26.01 -9.38 -37.35
CA GLY A 427 26.15 -10.78 -36.96
C GLY A 427 25.20 -11.72 -37.72
N ALA A 428 23.95 -11.31 -37.93
CA ALA A 428 22.96 -12.11 -38.66
C ALA A 428 23.27 -12.17 -40.16
N VAL A 429 23.73 -11.07 -40.77
CA VAL A 429 24.19 -11.07 -42.17
C VAL A 429 25.41 -11.99 -42.35
N ALA A 430 26.37 -11.92 -41.42
CA ALA A 430 27.53 -12.82 -41.44
C ALA A 430 27.10 -14.29 -41.31
N MET A 431 26.11 -14.58 -40.45
CA MET A 431 25.59 -15.94 -40.28
C MET A 431 24.87 -16.47 -41.52
N LEU A 432 24.08 -15.64 -42.22
CA LEU A 432 23.46 -16.02 -43.50
C LEU A 432 24.52 -16.38 -44.55
N ARG A 433 25.61 -15.60 -44.64
CA ARG A 433 26.75 -15.92 -45.52
C ARG A 433 27.44 -17.22 -45.12
N LYS A 434 27.67 -17.45 -43.81
CA LYS A 434 28.21 -18.71 -43.31
C LYS A 434 27.32 -19.90 -43.65
N ASN A 435 26.01 -19.80 -43.46
CA ASN A 435 25.05 -20.86 -43.82
C ASN A 435 25.07 -21.17 -45.32
N ARG A 436 25.24 -20.14 -46.15
CA ARG A 436 25.38 -20.31 -47.60
C ARG A 436 26.67 -21.06 -47.95
N SER A 437 27.82 -20.58 -47.47
CA SER A 437 29.12 -21.25 -47.72
C SER A 437 29.09 -22.69 -47.24
N PHE A 438 28.50 -22.95 -46.08
CA PHE A 438 28.30 -24.32 -45.57
C PHE A 438 27.51 -25.22 -46.54
N LEU A 439 26.50 -24.70 -47.24
CA LEU A 439 25.75 -25.47 -48.23
C LEU A 439 26.50 -25.64 -49.55
N GLU A 440 27.27 -24.63 -49.98
CA GLU A 440 28.10 -24.68 -51.20
C GLU A 440 29.25 -25.68 -51.07
N ASP A 441 29.88 -25.72 -49.90
CA ASP A 441 31.02 -26.59 -49.60
C ASP A 441 30.61 -28.04 -49.28
N ARG A 442 29.29 -28.34 -49.22
CA ARG A 442 28.79 -29.64 -48.80
C ARG A 442 28.95 -30.71 -49.91
N PRO A 443 29.65 -31.83 -49.65
CA PRO A 443 29.78 -32.91 -50.62
C PRO A 443 28.42 -33.57 -50.95
N LEU A 444 28.18 -33.85 -52.24
CA LEU A 444 26.92 -34.45 -52.74
C LEU A 444 26.58 -35.82 -52.10
N GLY A 445 27.58 -36.54 -51.57
CA GLY A 445 27.43 -37.85 -50.92
C GLY A 445 27.10 -37.81 -49.43
N GLU A 446 27.12 -36.64 -48.78
CA GLU A 446 26.91 -36.52 -47.32
C GLU A 446 25.47 -36.14 -46.95
N ARG A 447 24.48 -36.52 -47.76
CA ARG A 447 23.06 -36.17 -47.53
C ARG A 447 22.53 -36.65 -46.19
N ASP A 448 23.05 -37.76 -45.68
CA ASP A 448 22.65 -38.37 -44.41
C ASP A 448 23.29 -37.70 -43.18
N GLN A 449 24.30 -36.83 -43.36
CA GLN A 449 24.87 -36.08 -42.25
C GLN A 449 23.90 -34.97 -41.78
N PRO A 450 23.84 -34.70 -40.47
CA PRO A 450 22.98 -33.66 -39.94
C PRO A 450 23.48 -32.26 -40.34
N LEU A 451 22.60 -31.47 -40.96
CA LEU A 451 22.87 -30.06 -41.30
C LEU A 451 23.24 -29.21 -40.07
N ASN A 452 22.69 -29.54 -38.92
CA ASN A 452 23.03 -28.89 -37.65
C ASN A 452 23.02 -29.96 -36.54
N PRO A 453 24.19 -30.36 -36.02
CA PRO A 453 24.28 -31.42 -35.02
C PRO A 453 23.65 -31.01 -33.67
N TYR A 454 23.71 -29.74 -33.28
CA TYR A 454 23.08 -29.25 -32.04
C TYR A 454 21.56 -29.34 -32.10
N LEU A 455 20.97 -28.97 -33.24
CA LEU A 455 19.53 -29.00 -33.45
C LEU A 455 18.97 -30.43 -33.43
N VAL A 456 19.74 -31.42 -33.94
CA VAL A 456 19.40 -32.84 -33.82
C VAL A 456 19.40 -33.28 -32.36
N LEU A 457 20.37 -32.84 -31.56
CA LEU A 457 20.40 -33.09 -30.12
C LEU A 457 19.36 -32.27 -29.33
N GLY A 458 18.64 -31.36 -29.98
CA GLY A 458 17.61 -30.53 -29.37
C GLY A 458 18.12 -29.42 -28.46
N VAL A 459 19.40 -29.04 -28.60
CA VAL A 459 20.06 -27.99 -27.81
C VAL A 459 20.34 -26.75 -28.67
N PRO A 460 20.56 -25.57 -28.06
CA PRO A 460 21.05 -24.39 -28.78
C PRO A 460 22.41 -24.63 -29.44
N ASP A 461 22.67 -23.88 -30.52
CA ASP A 461 23.98 -23.89 -31.19
C ASP A 461 25.09 -23.52 -30.19
N GLY A 462 26.14 -24.36 -30.11
CA GLY A 462 27.29 -24.12 -29.23
C GLY A 462 27.02 -24.35 -27.74
N ALA A 463 25.93 -25.03 -27.37
CA ALA A 463 25.63 -25.31 -25.96
C ALA A 463 26.66 -26.24 -25.32
N ASP A 464 27.28 -25.83 -24.20
CA ASP A 464 28.31 -26.60 -23.49
C ASP A 464 27.79 -27.93 -22.89
N ASP A 465 26.50 -27.99 -22.59
CA ASP A 465 25.85 -29.14 -21.96
C ASP A 465 25.29 -30.16 -22.98
N TRP A 466 25.67 -30.06 -24.25
CA TRP A 466 25.20 -30.95 -25.32
C TRP A 466 25.43 -32.44 -25.01
N LYS A 467 26.52 -32.79 -24.31
CA LYS A 467 26.83 -34.16 -23.87
C LYS A 467 25.76 -34.72 -22.93
N LYS A 468 25.13 -33.88 -22.10
CA LYS A 468 24.03 -34.27 -21.20
C LYS A 468 22.76 -34.59 -22.01
N ALA A 469 22.42 -33.74 -22.99
CA ALA A 469 21.29 -33.97 -23.89
C ALA A 469 21.46 -35.26 -24.71
N TRP A 470 22.65 -35.50 -25.26
CA TRP A 470 22.95 -36.75 -25.97
C TRP A 470 22.77 -38.00 -25.07
N ARG A 471 23.29 -37.98 -23.83
CA ARG A 471 23.11 -39.11 -22.89
C ARG A 471 21.65 -39.37 -22.57
N ALA A 472 20.83 -38.32 -22.44
CA ALA A 472 19.39 -38.46 -22.20
C ALA A 472 18.71 -39.11 -23.41
N LEU A 473 18.94 -38.57 -24.62
CA LEU A 473 18.38 -39.12 -25.86
C LEU A 473 18.80 -40.57 -26.11
N ARG A 474 20.06 -40.93 -25.83
CA ARG A 474 20.55 -42.30 -26.03
C ARG A 474 19.79 -43.34 -25.21
N LYS A 475 19.28 -42.97 -24.03
CA LYS A 475 18.47 -43.86 -23.17
C LYS A 475 17.05 -44.05 -23.70
N GLU A 476 16.52 -43.04 -24.39
CA GLU A 476 15.12 -43.00 -24.85
C GLU A 476 14.92 -43.57 -26.26
N LEU A 477 15.97 -43.54 -27.10
CA LEU A 477 15.88 -43.89 -28.53
C LEU A 477 16.26 -45.34 -28.82
N ASP A 478 15.68 -45.84 -29.91
CA ASP A 478 16.02 -47.12 -30.55
C ASP A 478 17.37 -47.04 -31.29
N ASP A 479 17.80 -48.16 -31.90
CA ASP A 479 19.10 -48.22 -32.56
C ASP A 479 19.21 -47.27 -33.76
N SER A 480 18.11 -47.06 -34.50
CA SER A 480 18.08 -46.08 -35.61
C SER A 480 18.26 -44.65 -35.12
N GLY A 481 17.53 -44.24 -34.08
CA GLY A 481 17.68 -42.95 -33.44
C GLY A 481 19.08 -42.75 -32.83
N ARG A 482 19.66 -43.81 -32.24
CA ARG A 482 21.02 -43.82 -31.69
C ARG A 482 22.07 -43.55 -32.75
N VAL A 483 21.95 -44.13 -33.94
CA VAL A 483 22.86 -43.87 -35.07
C VAL A 483 22.84 -42.38 -35.43
N ARG A 484 21.65 -41.76 -35.49
CA ARG A 484 21.49 -40.34 -35.82
C ARG A 484 22.11 -39.40 -34.78
N ILE A 485 21.84 -39.64 -33.48
CA ILE A 485 22.44 -38.80 -32.42
C ILE A 485 23.95 -39.04 -32.26
N ASN A 486 24.46 -40.23 -32.59
CA ASN A 486 25.89 -40.52 -32.58
C ASN A 486 26.60 -39.79 -33.73
N GLY A 487 26.00 -39.74 -34.93
CA GLY A 487 26.52 -38.91 -36.02
C GLY A 487 26.63 -37.44 -35.63
N ALA A 488 25.61 -36.89 -34.95
CA ALA A 488 25.64 -35.52 -34.43
C ALA A 488 26.73 -35.32 -33.36
N LYS A 489 26.85 -36.25 -32.41
CA LYS A 489 27.92 -36.27 -31.39
C LYS A 489 29.30 -36.27 -32.05
N ASP A 490 29.54 -37.17 -33.00
CA ASP A 490 30.86 -37.38 -33.58
C ASP A 490 31.31 -36.16 -34.40
N MET A 491 30.38 -35.44 -35.04
CA MET A 491 30.67 -34.15 -35.67
C MET A 491 31.12 -33.08 -34.66
N ILE A 492 30.43 -32.96 -33.52
CA ILE A 492 30.80 -32.00 -32.48
C ILE A 492 32.15 -32.37 -31.87
N GLU A 493 32.37 -33.64 -31.52
CA GLU A 493 33.64 -34.10 -30.94
C GLU A 493 34.81 -34.01 -31.92
N LYS A 494 34.57 -34.18 -33.23
CA LYS A 494 35.60 -33.97 -34.25
C LYS A 494 36.06 -32.51 -34.27
N ALA A 495 35.12 -31.58 -34.33
CA ALA A 495 35.42 -30.15 -34.31
C ALA A 495 36.07 -29.70 -32.98
N GLU A 496 35.62 -30.22 -31.83
CA GLU A 496 36.26 -29.99 -30.52
C GLU A 496 37.72 -30.47 -30.53
N ARG A 497 37.99 -31.66 -31.08
CA ARG A 497 39.36 -32.22 -31.19
C ARG A 497 40.25 -31.42 -32.12
N GLU A 498 39.71 -30.94 -33.24
CA GLU A 498 40.41 -30.15 -34.24
C GLU A 498 40.55 -28.67 -33.84
N GLN A 499 39.98 -28.27 -32.69
CA GLN A 499 39.91 -26.88 -32.22
C GLN A 499 39.27 -25.94 -33.26
N GLN A 500 38.26 -26.44 -33.98
CA GLN A 500 37.54 -25.71 -35.02
C GLN A 500 36.09 -25.41 -34.61
N GLU A 501 35.50 -24.40 -35.23
CA GLU A 501 34.06 -24.17 -35.12
C GLU A 501 33.31 -25.36 -35.75
N VAL A 502 32.30 -25.90 -35.04
CA VAL A 502 31.49 -27.01 -35.57
C VAL A 502 30.81 -26.58 -36.88
N PRO A 503 31.08 -27.26 -38.01
CA PRO A 503 30.47 -26.94 -39.29
C PRO A 503 28.97 -27.22 -39.20
N ARG A 504 28.14 -26.19 -39.42
CA ARG A 504 26.69 -26.28 -39.26
C ARG A 504 25.94 -25.22 -40.07
N PHE A 505 24.69 -25.53 -40.36
CA PHE A 505 23.68 -24.56 -40.74
C PHE A 505 23.02 -24.00 -39.47
N ALA A 506 23.35 -22.76 -39.11
CA ALA A 506 22.86 -22.12 -37.89
C ALA A 506 21.35 -21.77 -37.97
N VAL A 507 20.61 -22.19 -36.95
CA VAL A 507 19.17 -21.90 -36.78
C VAL A 507 18.88 -21.68 -35.30
N PRO A 508 18.49 -20.46 -34.86
CA PRO A 508 18.26 -19.25 -35.65
C PRO A 508 19.54 -18.46 -36.03
N VAL A 509 19.44 -17.53 -37.00
CA VAL A 509 20.56 -16.62 -37.37
C VAL A 509 20.80 -15.51 -36.34
N ALA A 510 19.76 -15.08 -35.63
CA ALA A 510 19.85 -14.04 -34.60
C ALA A 510 19.26 -14.52 -33.27
N PRO A 511 19.87 -15.52 -32.58
CA PRO A 511 19.28 -16.18 -31.42
C PRO A 511 18.87 -15.21 -30.30
N HIS A 512 19.66 -14.16 -30.06
CA HIS A 512 19.38 -13.17 -29.02
C HIS A 512 18.05 -12.42 -29.22
N ARG A 513 17.58 -12.21 -30.46
CA ARG A 513 16.31 -11.50 -30.74
C ARG A 513 15.07 -12.31 -30.37
N TRP A 514 15.22 -13.62 -30.29
CA TRP A 514 14.12 -14.57 -30.07
C TRP A 514 14.19 -15.23 -28.69
N LYS A 515 15.16 -14.80 -27.86
CA LYS A 515 15.25 -15.21 -26.45
C LYS A 515 14.03 -14.72 -25.68
N ASP A 516 13.83 -15.36 -24.53
CA ASP A 516 12.83 -14.93 -23.55
C ASP A 516 13.19 -13.52 -23.06
N PRO A 517 12.22 -12.57 -23.03
CA PRO A 517 12.41 -11.28 -22.40
C PRO A 517 12.84 -11.43 -20.94
N THR A 518 13.74 -10.56 -20.47
CA THR A 518 14.30 -10.61 -19.11
C THR A 518 13.55 -9.69 -18.15
N GLY A 519 13.46 -10.11 -16.88
CA GLY A 519 12.83 -9.35 -15.79
C GLY A 519 11.36 -9.70 -15.55
N THR A 520 10.79 -9.14 -14.47
CA THR A 520 9.40 -9.39 -14.04
C THR A 520 8.48 -8.25 -14.48
N SER A 521 7.30 -8.57 -15.00
CA SER A 521 6.29 -7.54 -15.33
C SER A 521 5.86 -6.80 -14.06
N HIS A 522 5.72 -5.47 -14.15
CA HIS A 522 5.16 -4.64 -13.07
C HIS A 522 3.74 -5.07 -12.69
N ARG A 523 2.98 -5.68 -13.62
CA ARG A 523 1.64 -6.22 -13.37
C ARG A 523 1.66 -7.52 -12.57
N LEU A 524 2.82 -8.14 -12.45
CA LEU A 524 3.04 -9.35 -11.69
C LEU A 524 3.77 -9.11 -10.38
N GLU A 525 4.09 -7.86 -10.05
CA GLU A 525 4.69 -7.51 -8.75
C GLU A 525 3.70 -7.82 -7.63
N LEU A 526 4.24 -8.36 -6.52
CA LEU A 526 3.43 -8.69 -5.36
C LEU A 526 3.05 -7.40 -4.64
N PRO A 527 1.76 -7.05 -4.54
CA PRO A 527 1.33 -5.83 -3.87
C PRO A 527 1.69 -5.90 -2.39
N PRO A 528 2.17 -4.81 -1.77
CA PRO A 528 2.45 -4.80 -0.34
C PRO A 528 1.11 -4.83 0.42
N GLU A 529 1.00 -5.69 1.42
CA GLU A 529 -0.19 -5.82 2.25
C GLU A 529 0.02 -5.03 3.54
N PRO A 530 -0.94 -4.19 3.97
CA PRO A 530 -0.86 -3.51 5.27
C PRO A 530 -0.72 -4.50 6.43
N LEU A 531 0.06 -4.13 7.44
CA LEU A 531 0.15 -4.92 8.66
C LEU A 531 -1.21 -4.98 9.36
N GLN A 532 -1.66 -6.21 9.66
CA GLN A 532 -2.87 -6.42 10.44
C GLN A 532 -2.72 -5.83 11.84
N ARG A 533 -3.84 -5.35 12.39
CA ARG A 533 -3.91 -4.82 13.74
C ARG A 533 -3.32 -5.81 14.75
N LEU A 534 -2.37 -5.35 15.57
CA LEU A 534 -1.77 -6.13 16.65
C LEU A 534 -2.35 -5.79 18.04
N THR A 535 -3.19 -4.76 18.13
CA THR A 535 -3.78 -4.30 19.39
C THR A 535 -5.17 -4.88 19.63
N ALA A 536 -5.57 -5.00 20.90
CA ALA A 536 -6.97 -5.23 21.27
C ALA A 536 -7.83 -3.97 21.00
N PRO A 537 -9.17 -4.07 20.95
CA PRO A 537 -10.08 -2.92 20.91
C PRO A 537 -9.78 -1.89 22.02
N PRO A 538 -9.94 -0.57 21.76
CA PRO A 538 -9.62 0.46 22.75
C PRO A 538 -10.56 0.40 23.97
N THR A 539 -9.96 0.57 25.14
CA THR A 539 -10.68 0.68 26.42
C THR A 539 -11.25 2.08 26.63
N ASP A 540 -12.15 2.25 27.60
CA ASP A 540 -12.66 3.58 27.98
C ASP A 540 -11.54 4.53 28.43
N SER A 541 -10.49 3.99 29.06
CA SER A 541 -9.30 4.77 29.42
C SER A 541 -8.54 5.25 28.18
N ASP A 542 -8.44 4.44 27.12
CA ASP A 542 -7.80 4.85 25.87
C ASP A 542 -8.58 5.98 25.20
N ARG A 543 -9.92 5.89 25.20
CA ARG A 543 -10.81 6.92 24.65
C ARG A 543 -10.81 8.22 25.46
N ALA A 544 -10.56 8.14 26.76
CA ALA A 544 -10.45 9.29 27.64
C ALA A 544 -9.04 9.90 27.69
N TRP A 545 -8.02 9.21 27.16
CA TRP A 545 -6.61 9.55 27.35
C TRP A 545 -6.25 10.98 26.95
N SER A 546 -6.68 11.41 25.75
CA SER A 546 -6.37 12.76 25.25
C SER A 546 -6.94 13.85 26.16
N ARG A 547 -8.16 13.65 26.68
CA ARG A 547 -8.83 14.54 27.63
C ARG A 547 -8.10 14.57 28.98
N THR A 548 -7.71 13.42 29.48
CA THR A 548 -6.97 13.29 30.74
C THR A 548 -5.62 14.00 30.67
N GLU A 549 -4.86 13.82 29.59
CA GLU A 549 -3.56 14.48 29.43
C GLU A 549 -3.68 15.99 29.19
N ALA A 550 -4.70 16.43 28.46
CA ALA A 550 -5.00 17.86 28.34
C ALA A 550 -5.37 18.47 29.71
N ALA A 551 -6.08 17.73 30.56
CA ALA A 551 -6.39 18.16 31.93
C ALA A 551 -5.12 18.25 32.80
N ARG A 552 -4.21 17.28 32.70
CA ARG A 552 -2.89 17.35 33.36
C ARG A 552 -2.10 18.57 32.93
N GLU A 553 -2.05 18.86 31.62
CA GLU A 553 -1.36 20.05 31.12
C GLU A 553 -1.94 21.35 31.70
N ILE A 554 -3.28 21.46 31.81
CA ILE A 554 -3.93 22.62 32.42
C ILE A 554 -3.53 22.76 33.90
N ILE A 555 -3.56 21.67 34.66
CA ILE A 555 -3.15 21.66 36.07
C ILE A 555 -1.69 22.08 36.20
N THR A 556 -0.78 21.49 35.42
CA THR A 556 0.65 21.84 35.44
C THR A 556 0.88 23.32 35.16
N ARG A 557 0.28 23.85 34.09
CA ARG A 557 0.42 25.28 33.74
C ARG A 557 -0.16 26.22 34.80
N ALA A 558 -1.24 25.80 35.48
CA ALA A 558 -1.81 26.56 36.59
C ALA A 558 -0.85 26.58 37.80
N THR A 559 -0.26 25.44 38.15
CA THR A 559 0.72 25.32 39.22
C THR A 559 1.98 26.13 38.93
N GLU A 560 2.55 26.03 37.72
CA GLU A 560 3.74 26.79 37.30
C GLU A 560 3.53 28.31 37.40
N ARG A 561 2.36 28.80 36.97
CA ARG A 561 1.98 30.22 37.09
C ARG A 561 1.98 30.67 38.55
N LEU A 562 1.40 29.88 39.45
CA LEU A 562 1.26 30.21 40.86
C LEU A 562 2.59 30.15 41.63
N SER A 563 3.54 29.36 41.13
CA SER A 563 4.93 29.29 41.62
C SER A 563 5.78 30.47 41.15
N LEU A 564 5.69 30.87 39.87
CA LEU A 564 6.41 32.05 39.37
C LEU A 564 5.96 33.35 40.05
N ALA A 565 4.65 33.50 40.29
CA ALA A 565 4.10 34.60 41.07
C ALA A 565 4.53 34.59 42.56
N ALA A 566 5.14 33.49 43.04
CA ALA A 566 5.72 33.41 44.39
C ALA A 566 7.10 34.06 44.47
N GLU A 567 7.93 33.80 43.45
CA GLU A 567 9.33 34.24 43.39
C GLU A 567 9.43 35.75 43.15
N ASP A 568 8.54 36.31 42.31
CA ASP A 568 8.47 37.76 42.07
C ASP A 568 8.06 38.56 43.32
N ASN A 569 7.19 38.00 44.18
CA ASN A 569 6.81 38.64 45.44
C ASN A 569 7.91 38.51 46.51
N ALA A 570 8.64 37.40 46.54
CA ALA A 570 9.78 37.22 47.46
C ALA A 570 10.97 38.13 47.12
N ALA A 571 11.19 38.43 45.84
CA ALA A 571 12.24 39.36 45.39
C ALA A 571 11.95 40.84 45.72
N LEU A 572 10.68 41.19 45.99
CA LEU A 572 10.26 42.53 46.41
C LEU A 572 10.30 42.73 47.95
N GLU A 573 10.44 41.66 48.72
CA GLU A 573 10.45 41.66 50.19
C GLU A 573 11.86 41.57 50.81
N ASP A 574 12.92 41.90 50.06
CA ASP A 574 14.30 41.93 50.57
C ASP A 574 14.78 43.39 50.85
N PRO A 575 14.41 44.02 51.98
CA PRO A 575 14.86 45.35 52.35
C PRO A 575 16.13 45.32 53.21
N GLU A 576 17.17 44.58 52.82
CA GLU A 576 18.49 44.70 53.45
C GLU A 576 19.62 44.73 52.41
N SER A 577 19.62 45.77 51.59
CA SER A 577 20.83 46.24 50.90
C SER A 577 20.76 47.75 50.68
N SER A 578 20.62 48.50 51.78
CA SER A 578 20.97 49.92 51.83
C SER A 578 21.26 50.33 53.27
N THR A 579 22.50 50.11 53.71
CA THR A 579 23.22 51.06 54.58
C THR A 579 24.74 50.82 54.47
N LEU A 580 25.41 51.88 54.00
CA LEU A 580 26.84 52.24 54.05
C LEU A 580 27.85 51.51 53.16
#